data_AF-A0A0C1Y8C2-F1
#
_entry.id   AF-A0A0C1Y8C2-F1
#
_cell.length_a   1.000
_cell.length_b   1.000
_cell.length_c   1.000
_cell.angle_alpha   90.00
_cell.angle_beta   90.00
_cell.angle_gamma   90.00
#
_symmetry.space_group_name_H-M   'P 1'
#
loop_
_entity.id
_entity.type
_entity.pdbx_description
1 polymer ?
#
loop_
_entity_poly.entity_id
_entity_poly.type
_entity_poly.pdbx_seq_one_letter_code
_entity_poly.pdbx_strand_id
1 'polypeptide(L)'
;MIPHDPDEINRLIGAFTDLQEHWENDPDAFDWSRLEALARAGAHAYNECCGPSFHALALDGIQHGEFHERFLAYSLNADFDPFKLSKAGNTAEEIPVIDHASLADSALWNPSSARMHASLMELARQRFAPLADEIRRSNPPSSHPLFMTVEACAESLPVDLLERISPELAREHHGEARKQSVDPIEGYLSAAEVVVESNTKPYG
;
A
#
# COMPACT_ATOMS: atom_id res chain seq x y z
N MET A 1 -22.19 -5.10 11.81
CA MET A 1 -20.89 -5.75 11.60
C MET A 1 -21.12 -6.90 10.65
N ILE A 2 -20.66 -6.76 9.40
CA ILE A 2 -20.66 -7.86 8.45
C ILE A 2 -19.47 -8.73 8.85
N PRO A 3 -19.64 -10.05 9.04
CA PRO A 3 -18.52 -10.93 9.38
C PRO A 3 -17.51 -10.88 8.22
N HIS A 4 -16.29 -10.42 8.50
CA HIS A 4 -15.17 -10.57 7.57
C HIS A 4 -14.87 -12.06 7.44
N ASP A 5 -14.86 -12.55 6.20
CA ASP A 5 -14.42 -13.90 5.92
C ASP A 5 -12.89 -13.95 6.11
N PRO A 6 -12.38 -14.72 7.08
CA PRO A 6 -10.96 -14.75 7.39
C PRO A 6 -10.10 -15.25 6.22
N ASP A 7 -10.70 -15.96 5.26
CA ASP A 7 -10.00 -16.53 4.11
C ASP A 7 -10.15 -15.68 2.83
N GLU A 8 -10.80 -14.52 2.90
CA GLU A 8 -11.01 -13.65 1.73
C GLU A 8 -9.68 -13.24 1.08
N ILE A 9 -8.73 -12.75 1.88
CA ILE A 9 -7.40 -12.34 1.41
C ILE A 9 -6.64 -13.52 0.82
N ASN A 10 -6.68 -14.67 1.48
CA ASN A 10 -6.01 -15.89 1.00
C ASN A 10 -6.53 -16.31 -0.37
N ARG A 11 -7.85 -16.24 -0.59
CA ARG A 11 -8.46 -16.54 -1.90
C ARG A 11 -8.10 -15.51 -2.95
N LEU A 12 -8.09 -14.22 -2.60
CA LEU A 12 -7.68 -13.16 -3.52
C LEU A 12 -6.22 -13.33 -3.95
N ILE A 13 -5.32 -13.68 -3.02
CA ILE A 13 -3.92 -13.95 -3.33
C ILE A 13 -3.75 -15.21 -4.17
N GLY A 14 -4.44 -16.30 -3.86
CA GLY A 14 -4.43 -17.48 -4.72
C GLY A 14 -4.86 -17.15 -6.15
N ALA A 15 -5.95 -16.39 -6.31
CA ALA A 15 -6.42 -15.96 -7.62
C ALA A 15 -5.46 -14.98 -8.32
N PHE A 16 -4.76 -14.12 -7.57
CA PHE A 16 -3.76 -13.21 -8.11
C PHE A 16 -2.56 -14.00 -8.66
N THR A 17 -2.01 -14.92 -7.89
CA THR A 17 -0.90 -15.78 -8.28
C THR A 17 -1.26 -16.62 -9.51
N ASP A 18 -2.44 -17.24 -9.53
CA ASP A 18 -2.92 -18.00 -10.70
C ASP A 18 -2.97 -17.14 -11.97
N LEU A 19 -3.39 -15.88 -11.86
CA LEU A 19 -3.41 -14.95 -12.99
C LEU A 19 -2.01 -14.50 -13.39
N GLN A 20 -1.13 -14.25 -12.43
CA GLN A 20 0.25 -13.89 -12.71
C GLN A 20 0.97 -15.04 -13.44
N GLU A 21 0.84 -16.28 -12.96
CA GLU A 21 1.39 -17.46 -13.62
C GLU A 21 0.82 -17.62 -15.04
N HIS A 22 -0.48 -17.39 -15.24
CA HIS A 22 -1.07 -17.46 -16.57
C HIS A 22 -0.48 -16.40 -17.52
N TRP A 23 -0.32 -15.15 -17.04
CA TRP A 23 0.30 -14.07 -17.80
C TRP A 23 1.76 -14.38 -18.17
N GLU A 24 2.53 -14.94 -17.24
CA GLU A 24 3.92 -15.30 -17.47
C GLU A 24 4.08 -16.46 -18.47
N ASN A 25 3.12 -17.38 -18.51
CA ASN A 25 3.15 -18.55 -19.40
C ASN A 25 2.60 -18.26 -20.82
N ASP A 26 1.55 -17.44 -20.96
CA ASP A 26 0.92 -17.15 -22.25
C ASP A 26 0.36 -15.71 -22.28
N PRO A 27 1.24 -14.70 -22.46
CA PRO A 27 0.84 -13.29 -22.41
C PRO A 27 -0.09 -12.90 -23.57
N ASP A 28 0.02 -13.55 -24.72
CA ASP A 28 -0.79 -13.23 -25.91
C ASP A 28 -2.26 -13.66 -25.76
N ALA A 29 -2.51 -14.72 -24.97
CA ALA A 29 -3.85 -15.22 -24.70
C ALA A 29 -4.43 -14.73 -23.35
N PHE A 30 -3.71 -13.90 -22.60
CA PHE A 30 -4.11 -13.49 -21.26
C PHE A 30 -5.39 -12.64 -21.26
N ASP A 31 -6.36 -13.05 -20.42
CA ASP A 31 -7.63 -12.35 -20.27
C ASP A 31 -7.55 -11.26 -19.17
N TRP A 32 -7.30 -10.02 -19.61
CA TRP A 32 -7.25 -8.84 -18.73
C TRP A 32 -8.54 -8.59 -17.94
N SER A 33 -9.70 -9.05 -18.44
CA SER A 33 -10.97 -8.85 -17.72
C SER A 33 -11.03 -9.61 -16.40
N ARG A 34 -10.30 -10.74 -16.30
CA ARG A 34 -10.17 -11.49 -15.05
C ARG A 34 -9.34 -10.74 -14.01
N LEU A 35 -8.26 -10.09 -14.45
CA LEU A 35 -7.44 -9.25 -13.57
C LEU A 35 -8.22 -8.04 -13.08
N GLU A 36 -8.99 -7.40 -13.96
CA GLU A 36 -9.86 -6.29 -13.59
C GLU A 36 -10.95 -6.71 -12.59
N ALA A 37 -11.58 -7.87 -12.80
CA ALA A 37 -12.55 -8.41 -11.85
C ALA A 37 -11.93 -8.72 -10.48
N LEU A 38 -10.72 -9.26 -10.46
CA LEU A 38 -9.97 -9.51 -9.23
C LEU A 38 -9.63 -8.19 -8.51
N ALA A 39 -9.13 -7.19 -9.25
CA ALA A 39 -8.84 -5.87 -8.69
C ALA A 39 -10.07 -5.22 -8.07
N ARG A 40 -11.23 -5.31 -8.72
CA ARG A 40 -12.51 -4.83 -8.16
C ARG A 40 -12.91 -5.58 -6.89
N ALA A 41 -12.76 -6.90 -6.86
CA ALA A 41 -13.06 -7.70 -5.68
C ALA A 41 -12.10 -7.37 -4.52
N GLY A 42 -10.83 -7.09 -4.83
CA GLY A 42 -9.79 -6.79 -3.84
C GLY A 42 -9.70 -5.34 -3.40
N ALA A 43 -10.35 -4.37 -4.08
CA ALA A 43 -10.17 -2.93 -3.88
C ALA A 43 -10.40 -2.44 -2.43
N HIS A 44 -11.14 -3.20 -1.62
CA HIS A 44 -11.42 -2.87 -0.23
C HIS A 44 -10.95 -3.96 0.76
N ALA A 45 -10.13 -4.89 0.30
CA ALA A 45 -9.66 -6.03 1.07
C ALA A 45 -8.39 -5.67 1.88
N TYR A 46 -8.55 -4.82 2.90
CA TYR A 46 -7.44 -4.28 3.71
C TYR A 46 -7.00 -5.15 4.89
N ASN A 47 -7.68 -6.29 5.11
CA ASN A 47 -7.37 -7.26 6.17
C ASN A 47 -7.27 -6.66 7.60
N GLU A 48 -8.20 -5.77 7.94
CA GLU A 48 -8.17 -5.01 9.20
C GLU A 48 -8.08 -5.95 10.42
N CYS A 49 -7.04 -5.75 11.24
CA CYS A 49 -6.73 -6.54 12.45
C CYS A 49 -6.39 -8.02 12.20
N CYS A 50 -6.28 -8.46 10.95
CA CYS A 50 -6.04 -9.86 10.58
C CYS A 50 -4.77 -10.05 9.72
N GLY A 51 -4.07 -8.97 9.35
CA GLY A 51 -2.76 -9.05 8.70
C GLY A 51 -2.53 -7.94 7.66
N PRO A 52 -1.64 -8.16 6.67
CA PRO A 52 -1.43 -7.26 5.55
C PRO A 52 -2.65 -7.18 4.64
N SER A 53 -2.80 -6.05 3.96
CA SER A 53 -3.81 -5.87 2.90
C SER A 53 -3.53 -6.82 1.73
N PHE A 54 -4.56 -7.04 0.90
CA PHE A 54 -4.39 -7.76 -0.36
C PHE A 54 -3.35 -7.08 -1.27
N HIS A 55 -3.38 -5.74 -1.36
CA HIS A 55 -2.47 -4.98 -2.23
C HIS A 55 -1.02 -5.03 -1.75
N ALA A 56 -0.77 -5.00 -0.45
CA ALA A 56 0.57 -5.17 0.10
C ALA A 56 1.15 -6.52 -0.31
N LEU A 57 0.37 -7.59 -0.15
CA LEU A 57 0.77 -8.93 -0.57
C LEU A 57 0.92 -9.08 -2.10
N ALA A 58 0.17 -8.31 -2.88
CA ALA A 58 0.17 -8.39 -4.34
C ALA A 58 1.23 -7.50 -5.02
N LEU A 59 1.75 -6.47 -4.34
CA LEU A 59 2.65 -5.46 -4.92
C LEU A 59 3.98 -5.34 -4.19
N ASP A 60 4.04 -5.60 -2.89
CA ASP A 60 5.25 -5.31 -2.12
C ASP A 60 6.28 -6.45 -2.26
N GLY A 61 7.56 -6.10 -2.33
CA GLY A 61 8.66 -7.07 -2.33
C GLY A 61 8.81 -7.90 -3.61
N ILE A 62 8.09 -7.57 -4.69
CA ILE A 62 8.14 -8.30 -5.97
C ILE A 62 8.62 -7.42 -7.12
N GLN A 63 9.03 -8.05 -8.22
CA GLN A 63 9.43 -7.33 -9.43
C GLN A 63 8.20 -6.88 -10.23
N HIS A 64 8.01 -5.56 -10.38
CA HIS A 64 6.91 -5.03 -11.16
C HIS A 64 7.09 -5.18 -12.67
N GLY A 65 5.95 -5.36 -13.34
CA GLY A 65 5.81 -5.51 -14.79
C GLY A 65 4.47 -4.96 -15.26
N GLU A 66 4.12 -5.17 -16.54
CA GLU A 66 2.84 -4.72 -17.10
C GLU A 66 1.63 -5.25 -16.33
N PHE A 67 1.69 -6.51 -15.87
CA PHE A 67 0.65 -7.13 -15.07
C PHE A 67 0.35 -6.32 -13.80
N HIS A 68 1.37 -5.97 -13.03
CA HIS A 68 1.27 -5.20 -11.79
C HIS A 68 0.78 -3.76 -12.04
N GLU A 69 1.26 -3.13 -13.11
CA GLU A 69 0.83 -1.79 -13.51
C GLU A 69 -0.68 -1.76 -13.82
N ARG A 70 -1.16 -2.72 -14.63
CA ARG A 70 -2.58 -2.82 -14.97
C ARG A 70 -3.42 -3.20 -13.76
N PHE A 71 -2.94 -4.10 -12.90
CA PHE A 71 -3.62 -4.45 -11.66
C PHE A 71 -3.82 -3.22 -10.75
N LEU A 72 -2.77 -2.40 -10.56
CA LEU A 72 -2.89 -1.16 -9.80
C LEU A 72 -3.89 -0.21 -10.45
N ALA A 73 -3.80 0.00 -11.77
CA ALA A 73 -4.74 0.86 -12.50
C ALA A 73 -6.20 0.40 -12.34
N TYR A 74 -6.48 -0.90 -12.45
CA TYR A 74 -7.82 -1.44 -12.22
C TYR A 74 -8.27 -1.29 -10.77
N SER A 75 -7.35 -1.45 -9.81
CA SER A 75 -7.65 -1.26 -8.39
C SER A 75 -8.03 0.20 -8.12
N LEU A 76 -7.27 1.16 -8.63
CA LEU A 76 -7.57 2.59 -8.50
C LEU A 76 -8.90 2.97 -9.15
N ASN A 77 -9.22 2.39 -10.31
CA ASN A 77 -10.53 2.57 -10.96
C ASN A 77 -11.69 1.91 -10.19
N ALA A 78 -11.37 1.00 -9.27
CA ALA A 78 -12.33 0.34 -8.38
C ALA A 78 -12.36 0.98 -6.98
N ASP A 79 -11.92 2.23 -6.86
CA ASP A 79 -11.91 3.01 -5.62
C ASP A 79 -11.00 2.43 -4.51
N PHE A 80 -9.99 1.64 -4.88
CA PHE A 80 -8.90 1.31 -3.96
C PHE A 80 -8.22 2.59 -3.47
N ASP A 81 -8.04 2.70 -2.16
CA ASP A 81 -7.34 3.81 -1.54
C ASP A 81 -5.90 3.41 -1.19
N PRO A 82 -4.89 3.77 -2.00
CA PRO A 82 -3.50 3.46 -1.71
C PRO A 82 -2.96 4.23 -0.49
N PHE A 83 -3.59 5.35 -0.10
CA PHE A 83 -3.19 6.16 1.05
C PHE A 83 -3.95 5.79 2.32
N LYS A 84 -4.74 4.72 2.31
CA LYS A 84 -5.38 4.23 3.53
C LYS A 84 -4.30 3.69 4.48
N LEU A 85 -4.46 3.99 5.76
CA LEU A 85 -3.77 3.28 6.83
C LEU A 85 -4.69 2.20 7.39
N SER A 86 -4.15 1.02 7.63
CA SER A 86 -4.87 -0.13 8.18
C SER A 86 -4.13 -0.69 9.40
N LYS A 87 -4.88 -1.27 10.33
CA LYS A 87 -4.28 -1.96 11.48
C LYS A 87 -3.85 -3.36 11.08
N ALA A 88 -2.57 -3.65 11.25
CA ALA A 88 -2.03 -4.98 11.02
C ALA A 88 -2.04 -5.81 12.30
N GLY A 89 -2.86 -6.86 12.33
CA GLY A 89 -2.99 -7.71 13.52
C GLY A 89 -3.45 -6.93 14.76
N ASN A 90 -2.86 -7.23 15.91
CA ASN A 90 -3.24 -6.62 17.19
C ASN A 90 -2.41 -5.37 17.54
N THR A 91 -1.64 -4.80 16.60
CA THR A 91 -0.87 -3.59 16.88
C THR A 91 -1.78 -2.37 16.98
N ALA A 92 -1.40 -1.40 17.82
CA ALA A 92 -2.07 -0.10 17.87
C ALA A 92 -1.69 0.81 16.69
N GLU A 93 -0.59 0.48 15.99
CA GLU A 93 -0.04 1.23 14.88
C GLU A 93 -0.80 0.94 13.58
N GLU A 94 -1.18 1.99 12.88
CA GLU A 94 -1.77 1.91 11.54
C GLU A 94 -0.66 2.04 10.51
N ILE A 95 -0.61 1.11 9.56
CA ILE A 95 0.42 1.06 8.53
C ILE A 95 -0.22 1.30 7.15
N PRO A 96 0.53 1.84 6.18
CA PRO A 96 0.07 1.93 4.81
C PRO A 96 -0.38 0.59 4.24
N VAL A 97 -1.39 0.62 3.37
CA VAL A 97 -1.92 -0.58 2.73
C VAL A 97 -1.06 -1.08 1.55
N ILE A 98 -0.02 -0.34 1.19
CA ILE A 98 1.07 -0.71 0.26
C ILE A 98 2.37 -0.06 0.72
N ASP A 99 3.51 -0.64 0.39
CA ASP A 99 4.81 -0.07 0.72
C ASP A 99 5.21 1.04 -0.28
N HIS A 100 4.84 2.28 0.07
CA HIS A 100 5.16 3.47 -0.72
C HIS A 100 6.67 3.71 -0.87
N ALA A 101 7.48 3.34 0.13
CA ALA A 101 8.92 3.55 0.10
C ALA A 101 9.60 2.55 -0.84
N SER A 102 9.26 1.27 -0.72
CA SER A 102 9.76 0.23 -1.63
C SER A 102 9.33 0.47 -3.08
N LEU A 103 8.10 0.94 -3.31
CA LEU A 103 7.66 1.31 -4.66
C LEU A 103 8.45 2.49 -5.23
N ALA A 104 8.70 3.53 -4.43
CA ALA A 104 9.48 4.70 -4.85
C ALA A 104 10.95 4.36 -5.12
N ASP A 105 11.55 3.50 -4.31
CA ASP A 105 12.90 2.97 -4.52
C ASP A 105 12.97 2.15 -5.81
N SER A 106 12.03 1.21 -5.98
CA SER A 106 11.90 0.40 -7.20
C SER A 106 11.68 1.25 -8.46
N ALA A 107 11.02 2.40 -8.36
CA ALA A 107 10.80 3.32 -9.47
C ALA A 107 12.10 3.92 -10.04
N LEU A 108 13.19 3.93 -9.27
CA LEU A 108 14.48 4.45 -9.73
C LEU A 108 15.11 3.60 -10.84
N TRP A 109 14.78 2.30 -10.92
CA TRP A 109 15.37 1.37 -11.89
C TRP A 109 14.36 0.51 -12.66
N ASN A 110 13.09 0.49 -12.29
CA ASN A 110 12.05 -0.26 -12.98
C ASN A 110 11.01 0.67 -13.64
N PRO A 111 10.86 0.67 -14.98
CA PRO A 111 9.91 1.53 -15.67
C PRO A 111 8.45 1.33 -15.29
N SER A 112 8.04 0.10 -14.94
CA SER A 112 6.68 -0.20 -14.51
C SER A 112 6.41 0.35 -13.10
N SER A 113 7.35 0.14 -12.18
CA SER A 113 7.33 0.78 -10.85
C SER A 113 7.26 2.30 -10.97
N ALA A 114 8.01 2.91 -11.90
CA ALA A 114 7.98 4.35 -12.14
C ALA A 114 6.61 4.85 -12.62
N ARG A 115 5.92 4.11 -13.49
CA ARG A 115 4.56 4.46 -13.94
C ARG A 115 3.53 4.28 -12.83
N MET A 116 3.64 3.21 -12.05
CA MET A 116 2.81 2.97 -10.87
C MET A 116 2.97 4.11 -9.86
N HIS A 117 4.22 4.43 -9.49
CA HIS A 117 4.57 5.50 -8.57
C HIS A 117 4.07 6.87 -9.06
N ALA A 118 4.27 7.19 -10.36
CA ALA A 118 3.74 8.41 -10.95
C ALA A 118 2.20 8.50 -10.87
N SER A 119 1.51 7.37 -11.02
CA SER A 119 0.05 7.31 -10.89
C SER A 119 -0.40 7.61 -9.46
N LEU A 120 0.34 7.11 -8.46
CA LEU A 120 0.10 7.45 -7.06
C LEU A 120 0.37 8.92 -6.77
N MET A 121 1.47 9.49 -7.30
CA MET A 121 1.79 10.91 -7.13
C MET A 121 0.69 11.82 -7.70
N GLU A 122 0.13 11.48 -8.85
CA GLU A 122 -0.98 12.23 -9.45
C GLU A 122 -2.25 12.12 -8.59
N LEU A 123 -2.57 10.92 -8.09
CA LEU A 123 -3.68 10.73 -7.16
C LEU A 123 -3.48 11.52 -5.85
N ALA A 124 -2.26 11.53 -5.31
CA ALA A 124 -1.89 12.32 -4.14
C ALA A 124 -2.12 13.82 -4.37
N ARG A 125 -1.79 14.36 -5.55
CA ARG A 125 -2.09 15.77 -5.87
C ARG A 125 -3.57 16.06 -5.71
N GLN A 126 -4.42 15.20 -6.26
CA GLN A 126 -5.87 15.40 -6.25
C GLN A 126 -6.42 15.30 -4.82
N ARG A 127 -5.95 14.33 -4.04
CA ARG A 127 -6.42 14.09 -2.67
C ARG A 127 -5.95 15.12 -1.65
N PHE A 128 -4.66 15.46 -1.68
CA PHE A 128 -4.02 16.26 -0.62
C PHE A 128 -3.82 17.73 -1.01
N ALA A 129 -4.15 18.16 -2.23
CA ALA A 129 -4.16 19.59 -2.57
C ALA A 129 -5.06 20.43 -1.65
N PRO A 130 -6.31 20.00 -1.31
CA PRO A 130 -7.14 20.72 -0.35
C PRO A 130 -6.48 20.83 1.03
N LEU A 131 -5.84 19.74 1.48
CA LEU A 131 -5.11 19.70 2.75
C LEU A 131 -3.97 20.72 2.79
N ALA A 132 -3.19 20.81 1.71
CA ALA A 132 -2.11 21.81 1.61
C ALA A 132 -2.65 23.25 1.70
N ASP A 133 -3.86 23.52 1.19
CA ASP A 133 -4.51 24.82 1.31
C ASP A 133 -5.08 25.10 2.71
N GLU A 134 -5.55 24.07 3.41
CA GLU A 134 -6.07 24.15 4.78
C GLU A 134 -4.96 24.33 5.82
N ILE A 135 -3.85 23.61 5.68
CA ILE A 135 -2.67 23.73 6.55
C ILE A 135 -2.05 25.12 6.43
N ARG A 136 -2.03 25.71 5.23
CA ARG A 136 -1.59 27.11 5.06
C ARG A 136 -2.42 28.11 5.90
N ARG A 137 -3.66 27.74 6.27
CA ARG A 137 -4.59 28.57 7.04
C ARG A 137 -4.64 28.21 8.53
N SER A 138 -4.05 27.08 8.92
CA SER A 138 -4.22 26.45 10.25
C SER A 138 -2.86 26.17 10.89
N ASN A 139 -2.66 26.59 12.15
CA ASN A 139 -1.44 26.29 12.91
C ASN A 139 -1.78 25.48 14.16
N PRO A 140 -1.12 24.33 14.47
CA PRO A 140 -0.03 23.67 13.72
C PRO A 140 -0.50 22.54 12.75
N PRO A 141 0.27 22.23 11.69
CA PRO A 141 -0.05 21.18 10.68
C PRO A 141 -0.25 19.78 11.26
N SER A 142 0.53 19.42 12.28
CA SER A 142 0.53 18.11 12.95
C SER A 142 -0.78 17.78 13.69
N SER A 143 -1.64 18.78 13.91
CA SER A 143 -2.96 18.58 14.51
C SER A 143 -4.03 18.15 13.49
N HIS A 144 -3.70 18.13 12.19
CA HIS A 144 -4.65 17.75 11.16
C HIS A 144 -4.80 16.21 11.11
N PRO A 145 -6.03 15.65 11.06
CA PRO A 145 -6.26 14.20 11.07
C PRO A 145 -5.52 13.42 9.97
N LEU A 146 -5.30 14.06 8.81
CA LEU A 146 -4.60 13.46 7.66
C LEU A 146 -3.06 13.57 7.73
N PHE A 147 -2.50 14.23 8.74
CA PHE A 147 -1.05 14.44 8.81
C PHE A 147 -0.29 13.11 8.97
N MET A 148 -0.82 12.18 9.78
CA MET A 148 -0.25 10.84 9.93
C MET A 148 -0.22 10.07 8.60
N THR A 149 -1.27 10.21 7.78
CA THR A 149 -1.31 9.61 6.45
C THR A 149 -0.25 10.20 5.53
N VAL A 150 -0.07 11.52 5.56
CA VAL A 150 0.96 12.21 4.79
C VAL A 150 2.35 11.73 5.18
N GLU A 151 2.64 11.59 6.47
CA GLU A 151 3.91 11.07 6.96
C GLU A 151 4.15 9.63 6.50
N ALA A 152 3.15 8.75 6.67
CA ALA A 152 3.29 7.34 6.36
C ALA A 152 3.38 7.02 4.85
N CYS A 153 2.91 7.93 3.98
CA CYS A 153 2.87 7.72 2.53
C CYS A 153 3.75 8.72 1.75
N ALA A 154 4.64 9.43 2.44
CA ALA A 154 5.33 10.60 1.92
C ALA A 154 6.09 10.32 0.62
N GLU A 155 6.65 9.13 0.45
CA GLU A 155 7.40 8.73 -0.75
C GLU A 155 6.56 8.72 -2.01
N SER A 156 5.23 8.60 -1.91
CA SER A 156 4.30 8.70 -3.05
C SER A 156 3.59 10.05 -3.14
N LEU A 157 3.98 11.04 -2.33
CA LEU A 157 3.51 12.42 -2.48
C LEU A 157 4.49 13.23 -3.33
N PRO A 158 4.00 14.11 -4.22
CA PRO A 158 4.87 15.06 -4.90
C PRO A 158 5.59 15.97 -3.93
N VAL A 159 6.87 16.22 -4.22
CA VAL A 159 7.74 17.08 -3.42
C VAL A 159 7.13 18.47 -3.21
N ASP A 160 6.62 19.09 -4.28
CA ASP A 160 6.02 20.43 -4.20
C ASP A 160 4.75 20.46 -3.31
N LEU A 161 4.07 19.32 -3.17
CA LEU A 161 2.93 19.16 -2.28
C LEU A 161 3.40 18.95 -0.83
N LEU A 162 4.41 18.10 -0.62
CA LEU A 162 5.02 17.90 0.69
C LEU A 162 5.60 19.19 1.25
N GLU A 163 6.31 19.99 0.45
CA GLU A 163 6.86 21.28 0.88
C GLU A 163 5.78 22.23 1.43
N ARG A 164 4.56 22.16 0.88
CA ARG A 164 3.44 22.98 1.33
C ARG A 164 2.77 22.45 2.61
N ILE A 165 2.78 21.14 2.81
CA ILE A 165 2.16 20.47 3.96
C ILE A 165 3.12 20.43 5.16
N SER A 166 4.34 19.94 4.93
CA SER A 166 5.42 19.80 5.90
C SER A 166 6.78 20.00 5.23
N PRO A 167 7.35 21.22 5.32
CA PRO A 167 8.70 21.49 4.78
C PRO A 167 9.80 20.64 5.41
N GLU A 168 9.59 20.11 6.61
CA GLU A 168 10.56 19.24 7.30
C GLU A 168 10.59 17.85 6.66
N LEU A 169 9.42 17.24 6.44
CA LEU A 169 9.32 15.97 5.71
C LEU A 169 9.90 16.10 4.30
N ALA A 170 9.57 17.18 3.58
CA ALA A 170 10.13 17.42 2.26
C ALA A 170 11.68 17.41 2.27
N ARG A 171 12.32 18.02 3.29
CA ARG A 171 13.78 18.00 3.44
C ARG A 171 14.32 16.61 3.75
N GLU A 172 13.63 15.85 4.58
CA GLU A 172 14.01 14.46 4.89
C GLU A 172 14.00 13.58 3.64
N HIS A 173 13.01 13.75 2.75
CA HIS A 173 12.94 13.03 1.47
C HIS A 173 13.84 13.63 0.36
N HIS A 174 14.38 14.83 0.57
CA HIS A 174 15.45 15.40 -0.27
C HIS A 174 16.87 14.94 0.15
N GLY A 175 17.03 14.45 1.38
CA GLY A 175 18.22 13.76 1.85
C GLY A 175 18.09 12.25 1.62
N GLU A 176 19.21 11.53 1.67
CA GLU A 176 19.28 10.07 1.45
C GLU A 176 18.05 9.32 2.01
N ALA A 177 17.44 8.47 1.18
CA ALA A 177 16.23 7.73 1.46
C ALA A 177 16.22 7.20 2.90
N ARG A 178 15.19 7.58 3.66
CA ARG A 178 14.96 7.02 4.98
C ARG A 178 14.80 5.51 4.79
N LYS A 179 15.76 4.73 5.29
CA LYS A 179 15.48 3.32 5.58
C LYS A 179 14.30 3.33 6.55
N GLN A 180 13.14 2.86 6.14
CA GLN A 180 12.09 2.49 7.09
C GLN A 180 12.78 1.64 8.18
N SER A 181 12.65 2.04 9.44
CA SER A 181 13.33 1.36 10.54
C SER A 181 12.73 -0.01 10.83
N VAL A 182 11.61 -0.32 10.19
CA VAL A 182 10.89 -1.58 10.28
C VAL A 182 10.59 -1.97 8.84
N ASP A 183 11.21 -3.05 8.39
CA ASP A 183 10.76 -3.73 7.17
C ASP A 183 9.31 -4.16 7.43
N PRO A 184 8.32 -3.75 6.61
CA PRO A 184 6.93 -4.16 6.79
C PRO A 184 6.81 -5.67 6.94
N ILE A 185 7.63 -6.43 6.20
CA ILE A 185 7.73 -7.89 6.25
C ILE A 185 8.24 -8.36 7.62
N GLU A 186 9.26 -7.72 8.21
CA GLU A 186 9.70 -8.03 9.59
C GLU A 186 8.62 -7.68 10.63
N GLY A 187 7.90 -6.58 10.46
CA GLY A 187 6.75 -6.23 11.30
C GLY A 187 5.65 -7.30 11.24
N TYR A 188 5.39 -7.84 10.05
CA TYR A 188 4.43 -8.93 9.85
C TYR A 188 4.92 -10.26 10.42
N LEU A 189 6.18 -10.62 10.21
CA LEU A 189 6.78 -11.84 10.76
C LEU A 189 6.74 -11.82 12.29
N SER A 190 7.06 -10.67 12.90
CA SER A 190 7.02 -10.51 14.36
C SER A 190 5.61 -10.63 14.92
N ALA A 191 4.59 -10.10 14.23
CA ALA A 191 3.19 -10.27 14.63
C ALA A 191 2.67 -11.71 14.43
N ALA A 192 3.08 -12.37 13.35
CA ALA A 192 2.73 -13.76 13.08
C ALA A 192 3.36 -14.72 14.10
N GLU A 193 4.61 -14.49 14.51
CA GLU A 193 5.30 -15.24 15.57
C GLU A 193 4.55 -15.12 16.92
N VAL A 194 4.08 -13.92 17.27
CA VAL A 194 3.31 -13.69 18.52
C VAL A 194 1.97 -14.45 18.50
N VAL A 195 1.30 -14.54 17.35
CA VAL A 195 0.04 -15.28 17.21
C VAL A 195 0.26 -16.80 17.28
N VAL A 196 1.38 -17.30 16.74
CA VAL A 196 1.74 -18.73 16.82
C VAL A 196 2.10 -19.11 18.26
N GLU A 197 2.91 -18.31 18.96
CA GLU A 197 3.27 -18.57 20.37
C GLU A 197 2.05 -18.57 21.30
N SER A 198 1.06 -17.70 21.01
CA SER A 198 -0.19 -17.60 21.77
C SER A 198 -1.09 -18.83 21.58
N ASN A 199 -0.99 -19.53 20.45
CA ASN A 199 -1.80 -20.72 20.13
C ASN A 199 -1.10 -22.06 20.46
N THR A 200 0.17 -22.05 20.89
CA THR A 200 0.95 -23.27 21.23
C THR A 200 0.91 -23.70 22.70
N LYS A 201 -0.12 -23.33 23.48
CA LYS A 201 -0.37 -23.99 24.78
C LYS A 201 -1.64 -24.83 24.79
N PRO A 202 -1.57 -26.12 24.43
CA PRO A 202 -2.36 -27.14 25.10
C PRO A 202 -1.59 -27.62 26.35
N TYR A 203 -2.29 -27.64 27.48
CA TYR A 203 -1.88 -28.08 28.82
C TYR A 203 -0.73 -29.09 28.95
N GLY A 204 0.14 -28.82 29.95
CA GLY A 204 1.12 -29.72 30.54
C GLY A 204 1.91 -29.03 31.63
#